data_AF-A0A154VEC7-F1
#
_entry.id   AF-A0A154VEC7-F1
#
_cell.length_a   1.000
_cell.length_b   1.000
_cell.length_c   1.000
_cell.angle_alpha   90.00
_cell.angle_beta   90.00
_cell.angle_gamma   90.00
#
_symmetry.space_group_name_H-M   'P 1'
#
loop_
_entity.id
_entity.type
_entity.pdbx_description
1 polymer ?
#
loop_
_entity_poly.entity_id
_entity_poly.type
_entity_poly.pdbx_seq_one_letter_code
_entity_poly.pdbx_strand_id
1 'polypeptide(L)'
;MSIDANLNRIRAYRRQYNLARYRFACLAGVNEAAIRNIDTTDWNPTANTIRKFEQVIPPEFMANANDDNDPSSEPQAAPDDRGEDHTEAA
;
A
#
# COMPACT_ATOMS: atom_id res chain seq x y z
N MET A 1 3.67 -10.56 8.71
CA MET A 1 2.87 -9.57 7.93
C MET A 1 2.37 -8.52 8.90
N SER A 2 2.68 -7.23 8.66
CA SER A 2 2.26 -6.14 9.56
C SER A 2 0.75 -5.91 9.48
N ILE A 3 0.17 -5.35 10.56
CA ILE A 3 -1.23 -4.94 10.60
C ILE A 3 -1.54 -3.93 9.47
N ASP A 4 -0.64 -2.98 9.24
CA ASP A 4 -0.77 -1.95 8.20
C ASP A 4 -0.78 -2.54 6.79
N ALA A 5 0.02 -3.59 6.57
CA ALA A 5 0.07 -4.30 5.30
C ALA A 5 -1.29 -4.96 4.99
N ASN A 6 -1.94 -5.57 6.00
CA ASN A 6 -3.28 -6.14 5.84
C ASN A 6 -4.33 -5.05 5.59
N LEU A 7 -4.29 -3.92 6.33
CA LEU A 7 -5.24 -2.82 6.10
C LEU A 7 -5.11 -2.24 4.68
N ASN A 8 -3.88 -2.08 4.19
CA ASN A 8 -3.62 -1.61 2.83
C ASN A 8 -4.12 -2.61 1.79
N ARG A 9 -3.86 -3.90 1.97
CA ARG A 9 -4.36 -4.98 1.10
C ARG A 9 -5.89 -4.98 1.03
N ILE A 10 -6.56 -4.87 2.17
CA ILE A 10 -8.02 -4.82 2.26
C ILE A 10 -8.59 -3.60 1.50
N ARG A 11 -7.99 -2.43 1.70
CA ARG A 11 -8.38 -1.19 0.99
C ARG A 11 -8.15 -1.31 -0.52
N ALA A 12 -7.01 -1.86 -0.93
CA ALA A 12 -6.65 -2.04 -2.33
C ALA A 12 -7.63 -2.98 -3.04
N TYR A 13 -7.96 -4.12 -2.43
CA TYR A 13 -8.93 -5.07 -2.98
C TYR A 13 -10.29 -4.40 -3.22
N ARG A 14 -10.81 -3.68 -2.21
CA ARG A 14 -12.08 -2.95 -2.34
C ARG A 14 -12.07 -1.96 -3.51
N ARG A 15 -10.97 -1.20 -3.66
CA ARG A 15 -10.81 -0.18 -4.70
C ARG A 15 -10.66 -0.79 -6.09
N GLN A 16 -9.84 -1.83 -6.24
CA GLN A 16 -9.58 -2.49 -7.52
C GLN A 16 -10.85 -3.08 -8.14
N TYR A 17 -11.72 -3.66 -7.32
CA TYR A 17 -12.99 -4.24 -7.77
C TYR A 17 -14.17 -3.27 -7.64
N ASN A 18 -13.91 -2.00 -7.30
CA ASN A 18 -14.90 -0.95 -7.07
C ASN A 18 -16.09 -1.40 -6.19
N LEU A 19 -15.80 -2.16 -5.14
CA LEU A 19 -16.83 -2.73 -4.27
C LEU A 19 -17.44 -1.65 -3.37
N ALA A 20 -18.76 -1.55 -3.40
CA ALA A 20 -19.51 -0.79 -2.40
C ALA A 20 -19.22 -1.37 -0.99
N ARG A 21 -19.13 -0.49 0.02
CA ARG A 21 -18.81 -0.89 1.40
C ARG A 21 -19.76 -1.97 1.90
N TYR A 22 -21.07 -1.73 1.80
CA TYR A 22 -22.09 -2.73 2.12
C TYR A 22 -21.83 -4.11 1.50
N ARG A 23 -21.57 -4.15 0.17
CA ARG A 23 -21.31 -5.41 -0.54
C ARG A 23 -20.07 -6.12 -0.01
N PHE A 24 -19.01 -5.37 0.25
CA PHE A 24 -17.78 -5.93 0.79
C PHE A 24 -17.96 -6.43 2.25
N ALA A 25 -18.75 -5.72 3.06
CA ALA A 25 -19.12 -6.16 4.40
C ALA A 25 -19.86 -7.50 4.38
N CYS A 26 -20.83 -7.63 3.46
CA CYS A 26 -21.59 -8.87 3.27
C CYS A 26 -20.70 -10.03 2.86
N LEU A 27 -19.76 -9.81 1.92
CA LEU A 27 -18.83 -10.86 1.49
C LEU A 27 -17.96 -11.37 2.65
N ALA A 28 -17.48 -10.48 3.51
CA ALA A 28 -16.68 -10.84 4.67
C ALA A 28 -17.50 -11.27 5.90
N GLY A 29 -18.83 -11.23 5.84
CA GLY A 29 -19.69 -11.53 7.00
C GLY A 29 -19.42 -10.61 8.20
N VAL A 30 -19.23 -9.32 7.94
CA VAL A 30 -19.06 -8.27 8.96
C VAL A 30 -20.19 -7.24 8.87
N ASN A 31 -20.44 -6.54 9.98
CA ASN A 31 -21.43 -5.46 10.00
C ASN A 31 -20.88 -4.25 9.21
N GLU A 32 -21.72 -3.65 8.35
CA GLU A 32 -21.36 -2.45 7.59
C GLU A 32 -20.87 -1.30 8.49
N ALA A 33 -21.44 -1.15 9.68
CA ALA A 33 -21.04 -0.13 10.64
C ALA A 33 -19.57 -0.27 11.09
N ALA A 34 -19.01 -1.48 11.05
CA ALA A 34 -17.61 -1.77 11.40
C ALA A 34 -16.62 -1.32 10.31
N ILE A 35 -17.09 -1.07 9.09
CA ILE A 35 -16.25 -0.71 7.94
C ILE A 35 -16.63 0.65 7.33
N ARG A 36 -17.48 1.43 8.01
CA ARG A 36 -17.89 2.77 7.56
C ARG A 36 -16.71 3.67 7.20
N ASN A 37 -15.61 3.50 7.95
CA ASN A 37 -14.40 4.31 7.87
C ASN A 37 -13.28 3.60 7.10
N ILE A 38 -13.52 2.48 6.42
CA ILE A 38 -12.50 1.62 5.79
C ILE A 38 -11.45 2.35 4.94
N ASP A 39 -11.83 3.45 4.29
CA ASP A 39 -10.96 4.25 3.42
C ASP A 39 -10.14 5.31 4.15
N THR A 40 -10.46 5.56 5.42
CA THR A 40 -9.79 6.54 6.28
C THR A 40 -8.67 5.89 7.07
N THR A 41 -7.69 6.69 7.50
CA THR A 41 -6.60 6.26 8.37
C THR A 41 -7.08 5.89 9.78
N ASP A 42 -8.22 6.44 10.22
CA ASP A 42 -8.79 6.22 11.55
C ASP A 42 -9.53 4.88 11.69
N TRP A 43 -9.58 4.08 10.62
CA TRP A 43 -10.20 2.77 10.68
C TRP A 43 -9.34 1.79 11.48
N ASN A 44 -9.82 1.47 12.69
CA ASN A 44 -9.17 0.54 13.60
C ASN A 44 -10.02 -0.74 13.78
N PRO A 45 -9.98 -1.69 12.83
CA PRO A 45 -10.73 -2.94 12.93
C PRO A 45 -10.09 -3.92 13.91
N THR A 46 -10.89 -4.81 14.48
CA THR A 46 -10.38 -5.89 15.32
C THR A 46 -9.61 -6.93 14.50
N ALA A 47 -8.70 -7.66 15.13
CA ALA A 47 -7.99 -8.77 14.49
C ALA A 47 -8.95 -9.81 13.86
N ASN A 48 -10.12 -10.03 14.48
CA ASN A 48 -11.17 -10.91 13.92
C ASN A 48 -11.76 -10.35 12.61
N THR A 49 -11.99 -9.04 12.54
CA THR A 49 -12.50 -8.36 11.33
C THR A 49 -11.49 -8.48 10.20
N ILE A 50 -10.20 -8.29 10.49
CA ILE A 50 -9.12 -8.45 9.50
C ILE A 50 -9.10 -9.87 8.95
N ARG A 51 -9.12 -10.89 9.82
CA ARG A 51 -9.14 -12.30 9.39
C ARG A 51 -10.32 -12.63 8.48
N LYS A 52 -11.50 -12.06 8.76
CA LYS A 52 -12.69 -12.25 7.91
C LYS A 52 -12.51 -11.66 6.51
N PHE A 53 -11.85 -10.51 6.39
CA PHE A 53 -11.54 -9.95 5.07
C PHE A 53 -10.45 -10.75 4.34
N GLU A 54 -9.41 -11.20 5.05
CA GLU A 54 -8.36 -12.05 4.48
C GLU A 54 -8.92 -13.39 3.93
N GLN A 55 -10.04 -13.89 4.44
CA GLN A 55 -10.72 -15.07 3.88
C GLN A 55 -11.42 -14.80 2.53
N VAL A 56 -11.77 -13.56 2.25
CA VAL A 56 -12.42 -13.15 0.99
C VAL A 56 -11.40 -12.73 -0.05
N ILE A 57 -10.29 -12.14 0.39
CA ILE A 57 -9.23 -11.66 -0.48
C ILE A 57 -8.34 -12.85 -0.87
N PRO A 58 -8.18 -13.16 -2.17
CA PRO A 58 -7.34 -14.28 -2.59
C PRO A 58 -5.90 -14.11 -2.07
N PRO A 59 -5.22 -15.17 -1.58
CA PRO A 59 -3.90 -15.07 -0.98
C PRO A 59 -2.83 -14.54 -1.94
N GLU A 60 -2.98 -14.75 -3.23
CA GLU A 60 -2.11 -14.21 -4.29
C GLU A 60 -2.24 -12.69 -4.50
N PHE A 61 -3.35 -12.08 -4.07
CA PHE A 61 -3.64 -10.67 -4.31
C PHE A 61 -2.63 -9.75 -3.59
N MET A 62 -1.73 -9.06 -4.29
CA MET A 62 -0.68 -8.24 -3.66
C MET A 62 0.29 -9.03 -2.75
N ALA A 63 0.47 -10.33 -2.99
CA ALA A 63 1.48 -11.14 -2.28
C ALA A 63 2.93 -10.62 -2.48
N ASN A 64 3.19 -9.93 -3.60
CA ASN A 64 4.52 -9.42 -3.99
C ASN A 64 4.67 -7.89 -3.89
N ALA A 65 3.68 -7.16 -3.36
CA ALA A 65 3.68 -5.69 -3.43
C ALA A 65 4.40 -5.00 -2.24
N ASN A 66 4.96 -5.76 -1.31
CA ASN A 66 5.61 -5.23 -0.09
C ASN A 66 7.11 -5.55 0.01
N ASP A 67 7.77 -6.00 -1.07
CA ASP A 67 9.22 -6.26 -1.04
C ASP A 67 10.09 -5.05 -1.42
N ASP A 68 9.54 -3.98 -2.01
CA ASP A 68 10.32 -2.86 -2.53
C ASP A 68 9.72 -1.48 -2.22
N ASN A 69 9.71 -1.08 -0.95
CA ASN A 69 9.75 0.36 -0.66
C ASN A 69 10.51 0.63 0.64
N ASP A 70 11.79 0.30 0.61
CA ASP A 70 12.78 1.06 1.38
C ASP A 70 13.09 2.35 0.59
N PRO A 71 12.66 3.54 1.06
CA PRO A 71 12.99 4.80 0.39
C PRO A 71 14.45 5.24 0.57
N SER A 72 15.35 4.39 1.09
CA SER A 72 16.76 4.75 1.33
C SER A 72 17.64 4.80 0.07
N SER A 73 17.09 4.64 -1.13
CA SER A 73 17.82 4.92 -2.37
C SER A 73 17.62 6.37 -2.80
N GLU A 74 18.22 7.30 -2.05
CA GLU A 74 18.59 8.60 -2.61
C GLU A 74 19.49 8.36 -3.82
N PRO A 75 19.17 8.84 -5.04
CA PRO A 75 20.18 8.99 -6.06
C PRO A 75 21.08 10.15 -5.59
N GLN A 76 22.18 9.82 -4.91
CA GLN A 76 23.29 10.75 -4.74
C GLN A 76 23.72 11.19 -6.13
N ALA A 77 23.33 12.40 -6.51
CA ALA A 77 23.86 13.07 -7.67
C ALA A 77 25.38 13.20 -7.46
N ALA A 78 26.13 12.38 -8.17
CA ALA A 78 27.51 12.71 -8.47
C ALA A 78 27.48 13.72 -9.63
N PRO A 79 27.92 14.97 -9.44
CA PRO A 79 28.57 15.68 -10.52
C PRO A 79 30.03 15.24 -10.53
N ASP A 80 30.33 14.32 -11.45
CA ASP A 80 31.68 14.09 -11.98
C ASP A 80 32.31 15.44 -12.37
N ASP A 81 33.45 15.70 -11.74
CA ASP A 81 34.72 16.06 -12.39
C ASP A 81 34.61 16.62 -13.82
N ARG A 82 34.63 17.95 -13.94
CA ARG A 82 34.92 18.62 -15.21
C ARG A 82 36.21 19.40 -15.06
N GLY A 83 37.29 18.77 -15.51
CA GLY A 83 38.63 19.35 -15.58
C GLY A 83 38.64 20.75 -16.21
N GLU A 84 39.16 21.71 -15.46
CA GLU A 84 39.57 23.02 -15.93
C GLU A 84 40.99 22.89 -16.53
N ASP A 85 41.04 22.60 -17.83
CA ASP A 85 42.22 22.90 -18.65
C ASP A 85 41.74 23.23 -20.08
N HIS A 86 41.74 24.51 -20.43
CA HIS A 86 41.84 24.94 -21.83
C HIS A 86 42.53 26.30 -21.91
N THR A 87 43.78 26.20 -22.33
CA THR A 87 44.77 27.20 -22.73
C THR A 87 44.31 28.10 -23.91
N GLU A 88 44.76 29.38 -23.86
CA GLU A 88 45.01 30.42 -24.89
C GLU A 88 44.05 30.70 -26.07
N ALA A 89 43.73 31.98 -26.29
CA ALA A 89 44.35 32.85 -27.31
C ALA A 89 43.45 34.04 -27.74
N ALA A 90 43.98 35.27 -27.64
CA ALA A 90 43.93 36.33 -28.66
C ALA A 90 44.68 37.59 -28.15
#